data_AF-A0A914R4K0-F1
#
_entry.id   AF-A0A914R4K0-F1
#
_cell.length_a   1.000
_cell.length_b   1.000
_cell.length_c   1.000
_cell.angle_alpha   90.00
_cell.angle_beta   90.00
_cell.angle_gamma   90.00
#
_symmetry.space_group_name_H-M   'P 1'
#
loop_
_entity.id
_entity.type
_entity.pdbx_description
1 polymer ?
#
loop_
_entity_poly.entity_id
_entity_poly.type
_entity_poly.pdbx_seq_one_letter_code
_entity_poly.pdbx_strand_id
1 'polypeptide(L)' 'MAELYQTFIKEYPVVSIEDAFDQDDWGNWEKLMNNTHIQLVGDDLTVTNPKRIQMAIEKKACN' A
#
# COMPACT_ATOMS: atom_id res chain seq x y z
N MET A 1 6.65 -5.33 -9.57
CA MET A 1 6.73 -5.27 -8.09
C MET A 1 5.41 -5.64 -7.43
N ALA A 2 4.27 -5.05 -7.81
CA ALA A 2 2.96 -5.46 -7.27
C ALA A 2 2.69 -6.98 -7.38
N GLU A 3 2.98 -7.60 -8.53
CA GLU A 3 2.84 -9.05 -8.73
C GLU A 3 3.75 -9.88 -7.80
N LEU A 4 4.95 -9.40 -7.49
CA LEU A 4 5.87 -10.08 -6.57
C LEU A 4 5.29 -10.11 -5.15
N TYR A 5 4.74 -8.98 -4.68
CA TYR A 5 4.09 -8.93 -3.37
C TYR A 5 2.83 -9.82 -3.32
N GLN A 6 2.07 -9.90 -4.42
CA GLN A 6 0.95 -10.84 -4.52
C GLN A 6 1.39 -12.30 -4.41
N THR A 7 2.52 -12.67 -5.03
CA THR A 7 3.10 -14.00 -4.84
C THR A 7 3.44 -14.24 -3.37
N PHE A 8 4.05 -13.27 -2.67
CA PHE A 8 4.34 -13.43 -1.25
C PHE A 8 3.09 -13.58 -0.38
N ILE A 9 2.05 -12.77 -0.64
CA ILE A 9 0.75 -12.88 0.06
C ILE A 9 0.11 -14.26 -0.17
N LYS A 10 0.32 -14.86 -1.34
CA LYS A 10 -0.22 -16.18 -1.67
C LYS A 10 0.59 -17.34 -1.07
N GLU A 11 1.91 -17.21 -1.05
CA GLU A 11 2.83 -18.27 -0.63
C GLU A 11 3.08 -18.31 0.88
N TYR A 12 2.94 -17.17 1.55
CA TYR A 12 3.20 -17.02 2.98
C TYR A 12 1.98 -16.43 3.69
N PRO A 13 1.81 -16.67 5.00
CA PRO A 13 0.74 -16.08 5.79
C PRO A 13 1.04 -14.60 6.12
N VAL A 14 1.28 -13.78 5.09
CA VAL A 14 1.51 -12.34 5.22
C VAL A 14 0.21 -11.69 5.64
N VAL A 15 0.26 -10.86 6.69
CA VAL A 15 -0.92 -10.14 7.20
C VAL A 15 -0.82 -8.63 7.02
N SER A 16 0.39 -8.10 6.82
CA SER A 16 0.65 -6.68 6.60
C SER A 16 1.91 -6.46 5.76
N ILE A 17 1.91 -5.42 4.93
CA ILE A 17 3.08 -4.89 4.22
C ILE A 17 3.15 -3.38 4.47
N GLU A 18 4.33 -2.89 4.82
CA GLU A 18 4.61 -1.46 4.98
C GLU A 18 5.48 -0.97 3.81
N ASP A 19 5.19 0.22 3.30
CA ASP A 19 5.96 0.91 2.25
C ASP A 19 6.32 0.04 1.04
N ALA A 20 5.28 -0.55 0.44
CA ALA A 20 5.43 -1.43 -0.71
C ALA A 20 6.06 -0.74 -1.94
N PHE A 21 5.85 0.57 -2.10
CA PHE A 21 6.39 1.38 -3.19
C PHE A 21 6.89 2.73 -2.67
N ASP A 22 7.58 3.46 -3.55
CA ASP A 22 8.00 4.83 -3.29
C ASP A 22 6.83 5.72 -2.83
N GLN A 23 7.14 6.67 -1.95
CA GLN A 23 6.18 7.59 -1.34
C GLN A 23 5.34 8.37 -2.36
N ASP A 24 5.84 8.64 -3.57
CA ASP A 24 5.12 9.41 -4.58
C ASP A 24 4.53 8.55 -5.72
N ASP A 25 4.70 7.22 -5.66
CA ASP A 25 4.17 6.26 -6.64
C ASP A 25 2.72 5.81 -6.33
N TRP A 26 1.84 6.79 -6.16
CA TRP A 26 0.42 6.58 -5.83
C TRP A 26 -0.27 5.55 -6.72
N GLY A 27 0.05 5.53 -8.02
CA GLY A 27 -0.59 4.63 -8.98
C GLY A 27 -0.31 3.15 -8.70
N ASN A 28 0.87 2.80 -8.21
CA ASN A 28 1.19 1.42 -7.85
C ASN A 28 0.64 1.03 -6.47
N TRP A 29 0.58 1.97 -5.52
CA TRP A 29 -0.14 1.77 -4.24
C TRP A 29 -1.61 1.42 -4.49
N GLU A 30 -2.32 2.23 -5.30
CA GLU A 30 -3.72 1.98 -5.67
C GLU A 30 -3.90 0.60 -6.34
N LYS A 31 -2.98 0.21 -7.23
CA LYS A 31 -3.03 -1.11 -7.89
C LYS A 31 -2.85 -2.25 -6.90
N LEU A 32 -1.90 -2.15 -5.97
CA LEU A 32 -1.69 -3.21 -4.99
C LEU A 32 -2.87 -3.30 -4.02
N MET A 33 -3.35 -2.18 -3.50
CA MET A 33 -4.50 -2.13 -2.60
C MET A 33 -5.76 -2.74 -3.23
N ASN A 34 -6.01 -2.49 -4.52
CA ASN A 34 -7.15 -3.10 -5.23
C ASN A 34 -7.04 -4.62 -5.44
N ASN A 35 -5.85 -5.19 -5.31
CA ASN A 35 -5.59 -6.62 -5.55
C ASN A 35 -5.12 -7.38 -4.31
N THR A 36 -5.21 -6.77 -3.12
CA THR A 36 -4.84 -7.40 -1.86
C THR A 36 -5.96 -7.28 -0.82
N HIS A 37 -6.00 -8.23 0.11
CA HIS A 37 -6.92 -8.25 1.24
C HIS A 37 -6.20 -8.08 2.59
N ILE A 38 -4.87 -7.98 2.58
CA ILE A 38 -4.05 -7.79 3.78
C ILE A 38 -3.93 -6.31 4.11
N GLN A 39 -3.37 -5.99 5.28
CA GLN A 39 -3.08 -4.61 5.65
C GLN A 39 -1.95 -4.05 4.79
N LEU A 40 -2.11 -2.81 4.34
CA LEU A 40 -1.10 -2.07 3.60
C LEU A 40 -0.84 -0.75 4.34
N VAL A 41 0.32 -0.61 4.96
CA VAL A 41 0.70 0.53 5.81
C VAL A 41 1.56 1.49 5.01
N GLY A 42 1.20 2.79 5.00
CA GLY A 42 2.01 3.85 4.40
C GLY A 42 2.71 4.69 5.46
N ASP A 43 4.00 4.45 5.69
CA ASP A 43 4.83 5.26 6.59
C ASP A 43 5.34 6.49 5.82
N ASP A 44 6.28 6.32 4.89
CA ASP A 44 6.79 7.42 4.05
C ASP A 44 5.72 7.96 3.09
N LEU A 45 4.74 7.12 2.71
CA LEU A 45 3.60 7.57 1.91
C LEU A 45 2.79 8.67 2.63
N THR A 46 2.65 8.58 3.96
CA THR A 46 1.79 9.51 4.73
C THR A 46 2.56 10.50 5.56
N VAL A 47 3.79 10.18 5.99
CA VAL A 47 4.66 10.96 6.88
C VAL A 47 3.92 11.59 8.08
N THR A 48 2.92 10.89 8.60
CA THR A 48 2.00 11.40 9.66
C THR A 48 1.38 12.76 9.31
N ASN A 49 1.27 13.11 8.02
CA ASN A 49 0.77 14.38 7.55
C ASN A 49 -0.71 14.28 7.15
N PRO A 50 -1.62 15.04 7.79
CA PRO A 50 -3.06 14.95 7.52
C PRO A 50 -3.44 15.12 6.03
N LYS A 51 -2.71 15.95 5.27
CA LYS A 51 -2.99 16.14 3.84
C LYS A 51 -2.64 14.91 3.01
N ARG A 52 -1.51 14.25 3.31
CA ARG A 52 -1.13 13.01 2.61
C ARG A 52 -2.01 11.84 3.04
N ILE A 53 -2.40 11.79 4.31
CA ILE A 53 -3.39 10.82 4.80
C ILE A 53 -4.72 11.00 4.06
N GLN A 54 -5.22 12.23 3.94
CA GLN A 54 -6.44 12.50 3.19
C GLN A 54 -6.32 12.05 1.73
N MET A 55 -5.20 12.34 1.07
CA MET A 55 -4.94 11.89 -0.30
C MET A 55 -4.89 10.35 -0.41
N ALA A 56 -4.27 9.66 0.57
CA ALA A 56 -4.23 8.20 0.61
C ALA A 56 -5.63 7.59 0.77
N ILE A 57 -6.51 8.22 1.56
CA ILE A 57 -7.91 7.82 1.69
C ILE A 57 -8.67 8.04 0.38
N GLU A 58 -8.54 9.21 -0.24
CA GLU A 58 -9.23 9.54 -1.50
C GLU A 58 -8.84 8.61 -2.64
N LYS A 59 -7.55 8.25 -2.70
CA LYS A 59 -6.99 7.34 -3.69
C LYS A 59 -7.20 5.87 -3.36
N LYS A 60 -7.57 5.52 -2.12
CA LYS A 60 -7.56 4.14 -1.60
C LYS A 60 -6.18 3.50 -1.80
N ALA A 61 -5.14 4.23 -1.41
CA ALA A 61 -3.75 3.81 -1.59
C ALA A 61 -3.29 2.79 -0.54
N CYS A 62 -3.79 2.88 0.69
CA CYS A 62 -3.42 2.05 1.85
C CYS A 62 -4.63 1.92 2.80
N ASN A 63 -4.56 1.10 3.86
CA ASN A 63 -5.67 0.86 4.80
C ASN A 63 -5.28 0.75 6.28
#